data_AF-A0A832EX71-F1
#
_entry.id   AF-A0A832EX71-F1
#
_cell.length_a   1.000
_cell.length_b   1.000
_cell.length_c   1.000
_cell.angle_alpha   90.00
_cell.angle_beta   90.00
_cell.angle_gamma   90.00
#
_symmetry.space_group_name_H-M   'P 1'
#
loop_
_entity.id
_entity.type
_entity.pdbx_description
1 polymer ?
#
loop_
_entity_poly.entity_id
_entity_poly.type
_entity_poly.pdbx_seq_one_letter_code
_entity_poly.pdbx_strand_id
1 'polypeptide(L)' 'MSKKLFGTDGVRGQAGTFLNVEVAMKVAMAAGIYFKKGARTKRILVGKDTRRSGYMIENAIVSGLT' A
#
# COMPACT_ATOMS: atom_id res chain seq x y z
N MET A 1 12.05 7.85 -18.09
CA MET A 1 11.65 8.64 -16.91
C MET A 1 10.99 7.69 -15.92
N SER A 2 11.49 7.58 -14.69
CA SER A 2 10.84 6.76 -13.67
C SER A 2 9.43 7.30 -13.43
N LYS A 3 8.40 6.46 -13.57
CA LYS A 3 7.04 6.86 -13.25
C LYS A 3 7.01 7.28 -11.77
N LYS A 4 6.58 8.52 -11.51
CA LYS A 4 6.39 9.02 -10.14
C LYS A 4 5.32 8.17 -9.46
N LEU A 5 5.71 7.42 -8.43
CA LEU A 5 4.81 6.50 -7.73
C LEU A 5 3.85 7.25 -6.78
N PHE A 6 4.37 8.28 -6.10
CA PHE A 6 3.62 9.09 -5.13
C PHE A 6 3.19 10.43 -5.71
N GLY A 7 1.89 10.69 -5.72
CA GLY A 7 1.32 12.03 -5.93
C GLY A 7 1.26 12.82 -4.63
N THR A 8 0.41 13.84 -4.58
CA THR A 8 0.18 14.65 -3.36
C THR A 8 -0.40 13.79 -2.22
N ASP A 9 -1.41 12.97 -2.53
CA ASP A 9 -2.15 12.17 -1.53
C ASP A 9 -1.78 10.68 -1.59
N GLY A 10 -0.54 10.37 -1.92
CA GLY A 10 -0.05 8.98 -2.01
C GLY A 10 -0.14 8.36 -3.40
N VAL A 11 -0.22 7.03 -3.45
CA VAL A 11 -0.20 6.25 -4.70
C VAL A 11 -1.62 6.11 -5.24
N ARG A 12 -1.89 6.68 -6.41
CA ARG A 12 -3.21 6.66 -7.05
C ARG A 12 -3.13 6.11 -8.47
N GLY A 13 -4.18 5.41 -8.88
CA GLY A 13 -4.33 4.91 -10.24
C GLY A 13 -5.51 3.96 -10.35
N GLN A 14 -5.79 3.51 -11.56
CA GLN A 14 -6.84 2.53 -11.81
C GLN A 14 -6.45 1.17 -11.21
N ALA A 15 -7.38 0.57 -10.46
CA ALA A 15 -7.18 -0.73 -9.84
C ALA A 15 -7.10 -1.85 -10.88
N GLY A 16 -6.20 -2.82 -10.66
CA GLY A 16 -5.99 -3.95 -11.55
C GLY A 16 -5.13 -3.64 -12.78
N THR A 17 -4.86 -2.37 -13.07
CA THR A 17 -3.90 -1.96 -14.11
C THR A 17 -2.63 -1.45 -13.45
N PHE A 18 -2.54 -0.14 -13.21
CA PHE A 18 -1.41 0.46 -12.50
C PHE A 18 -1.43 0.10 -11.01
N LEU A 19 -2.60 0.25 -10.36
CA LEU A 19 -2.76 -0.08 -8.94
C LEU A 19 -3.13 -1.56 -8.81
N ASN A 20 -2.15 -2.41 -9.07
CA ASN A 20 -2.25 -3.87 -8.99
C ASN A 20 -1.69 -4.42 -7.67
N VAL A 21 -1.82 -5.73 -7.46
CA VAL A 21 -1.37 -6.44 -6.25
C VAL A 21 0.11 -6.21 -5.97
N GLU A 22 0.95 -6.33 -7.00
CA GLU A 22 2.40 -6.21 -6.85
C GLU A 22 2.81 -4.80 -6.40
N VAL A 23 2.21 -3.76 -6.98
CA VAL A 23 2.47 -2.37 -6.59
C VAL A 23 2.02 -2.14 -5.15
N ALA A 24 0.82 -2.60 -4.77
CA ALA A 24 0.31 -2.45 -3.42
C ALA A 24 1.19 -3.16 -2.38
N MET A 25 1.61 -4.41 -2.67
CA MET A 25 2.51 -5.18 -1.80
C MET A 25 3.86 -4.49 -1.61
N LYS A 26 4.49 -4.02 -2.71
CA LYS A 26 5.80 -3.35 -2.63
C LYS A 26 5.72 -2.05 -1.84
N VAL A 27 4.65 -1.27 -2.01
CA VAL A 27 4.42 -0.05 -1.23
C VAL A 27 4.24 -0.38 0.25
N ALA A 28 3.49 -1.44 0.57
CA ALA A 28 3.27 -1.90 1.93
C ALA A 28 4.58 -2.33 2.60
N MET A 29 5.39 -3.17 1.95
CA MET A 29 6.71 -3.58 2.45
C MET A 29 7.63 -2.37 2.69
N ALA A 30 7.69 -1.45 1.73
CA ALA A 30 8.47 -0.24 1.85
C ALA A 30 8.02 0.62 3.03
N ALA A 31 6.71 0.80 3.21
CA ALA A 31 6.15 1.52 4.35
C ALA A 31 6.51 0.84 5.68
N GLY A 32 6.37 -0.49 5.76
CA GLY A 32 6.73 -1.26 6.95
C GLY A 32 8.20 -1.10 7.33
N ILE A 33 9.12 -1.22 6.37
CA ILE A 33 10.56 -1.01 6.58
C ILE A 33 10.86 0.43 7.02
N TYR A 34 10.23 1.41 6.38
CA TYR A 34 10.44 2.82 6.65
C TYR A 34 9.99 3.22 8.05
N PHE A 35 8.73 2.91 8.42
CA PHE A 35 8.16 3.32 9.70
C PHE A 35 8.70 2.51 10.89
N LYS A 36 9.21 1.29 10.67
CA LYS A 36 9.79 0.44 11.73
C LYS A 36 10.89 1.14 12.53
N LYS A 37 11.66 2.05 11.92
CA LYS A 37 12.76 2.76 12.59
C LYS A 37 12.30 3.74 13.68
N GLY A 38 11.08 4.27 13.58
CA GLY A 38 10.53 5.27 14.52
C GLY A 38 9.27 4.83 15.26
N ALA A 39 8.84 3.58 15.08
CA ALA A 39 7.56 3.13 15.59
C ALA A 39 7.63 2.73 17.08
N ARG A 40 6.77 3.34 17.90
CA ARG A 40 6.57 2.93 19.31
C ARG A 40 6.00 1.51 19.43
N THR A 41 5.21 1.08 18.45
CA THR A 41 4.64 -0.28 18.39
C THR A 41 4.69 -0.80 16.95
N LYS A 42 4.70 -2.11 16.74
CA LYS A 42 4.64 -2.74 15.41
C LYS A 42 3.19 -2.98 14.94
N ARG A 43 2.25 -2.13 15.35
CA ARG A 43 0.83 -2.25 14.99
C ARG A 43 0.51 -1.27 13.87
N ILE A 44 -0.16 -1.74 12.83
CA ILE A 44 -0.60 -0.94 11.68
C ILE A 44 -2.11 -1.13 11.54
N LEU A 45 -2.84 0.00 11.43
CA LEU A 45 -4.26 -0.01 11.13
C LEU A 45 -4.44 0.16 9.62
N VAL A 46 -5.15 -0.78 8.99
CA VAL A 46 -5.50 -0.72 7.57
C VAL A 46 -6.98 -0.39 7.45
N GLY A 47 -7.31 0.69 6.75
CA GLY A 47 -8.68 1.08 6.42
C GLY A 47 -8.90 1.05 4.91
N LYS A 48 -10.13 0.73 4.49
CA LYS A 48 -10.55 0.75 3.08
C LYS A 48 -11.92 1.39 2.93
N ASP A 49 -12.24 1.77 1.70
CA ASP A 49 -13.59 2.21 1.32
C ASP A 49 -14.47 1.04 0.84
N THR A 50 -15.61 1.37 0.23
CA THR A 50 -16.60 0.40 -0.29
C THR A 50 -16.28 -0.12 -1.70
N ARG A 51 -15.15 0.28 -2.33
CA ARG A 51 -14.84 -0.17 -3.69
C ARG A 51 -14.52 -1.67 -3.70
N ARG A 52 -14.99 -2.37 -4.73
CA ARG A 52 -14.71 -3.82 -4.93
C ARG A 52 -13.21 -4.12 -4.98
N SER A 53 -12.42 -3.24 -5.61
CA SER A 53 -10.96 -3.35 -5.65
C SER A 53 -10.29 -3.24 -4.28
N GLY A 54 -11.00 -2.72 -3.27
CA GLY A 54 -10.51 -2.58 -1.90
C GLY A 54 -10.09 -3.92 -1.30
N TYR A 55 -10.81 -5.02 -1.58
CA TYR A 55 -10.45 -6.35 -1.08
C TYR A 55 -9.08 -6.83 -1.60
N MET A 56 -8.81 -6.60 -2.88
CA MET A 56 -7.52 -6.95 -3.49
C MET A 56 -6.38 -6.13 -2.88
N ILE A 57 -6.60 -4.82 -2.72
CA ILE A 57 -5.58 -3.90 -2.21
C ILE A 57 -5.33 -4.14 -0.72
N GLU A 58 -6.37 -4.36 0.07
CA GLU A 58 -6.28 -4.70 1.50
C GLU A 58 -5.44 -5.96 1.71
N ASN A 59 -5.77 -7.05 1.01
CA ASN A 59 -5.03 -8.30 1.12
C ASN A 59 -3.56 -8.12 0.69
N ALA A 60 -3.32 -7.39 -0.40
CA ALA A 60 -1.96 -7.08 -0.85
C ALA A 60 -1.17 -6.28 0.21
N ILE A 61 -1.81 -5.29 0.85
CA ILE A 61 -1.17 -4.50 1.90
C ILE A 61 -0.87 -5.37 3.12
N VAL A 62 -1.83 -6.16 3.59
CA VAL A 62 -1.66 -7.05 4.75
C VAL A 62 -0.54 -8.06 4.49
N SER A 63 -0.50 -8.69 3.32
CA SER A 63 0.59 -9.60 2.93
C SER A 63 1.94 -8.91 2.81
N GLY A 64 2.01 -7.64 2.41
CA GLY A 64 3.25 -6.88 2.35
C GLY A 64 3.74 -6.36 3.70
N LEU A 65 2.87 -6.31 4.72
CA LEU A 65 3.20 -5.87 6.08
C LEU A 65 3.50 -7.02 7.05
N THR A 66 3.21 -8.26 6.65
CA THR A 66 3.50 -9.49 7.42
C THR A 66 4.93 -9.93 7.13
#